data_AF-E2JL05-F1
#
_entry.id   AF-E2JL05-F1
#
_cell.length_a   1.000
_cell.length_b   1.000
_cell.length_c   1.000
_cell.angle_alpha   90.00
_cell.angle_beta   90.00
_cell.angle_gamma   90.00
#
_symmetry.space_group_name_H-M   'P 1'
#
loop_
_entity.id
_entity.type
_entity.pdbx_description
1 polymer ?
#
loop_
_entity_poly.entity_id
_entity_poly.type
_entity_poly.pdbx_seq_one_letter_code
_entity_poly.pdbx_strand_id
1 'polypeptide(L)'
;MGLQALGLLLQTILEMSRKMVCFSAHAIRPFDGIPVQGACYLVDEDVKIIKYTPPLEGRLVEKWLEEDELKTAQIHEELTKQQFLLDLLHSKISARHERGRTTAELDEHAWQVQNNITAIKRRLKQLVDAAPQVVSLDTTADSRCIEMYEEKQLMATQGMLREDVSAERQRVAELCWRLHNCKQLVNENEEENTNKKIDFEEEQEWTERCKLEEAARSALLEEITRLRSTCADLRARLEMESLSKEVMKYDSL
;
A
#
# COMPACT_ATOMS: atom_id res chain seq x y z
N MET A 1 24.47 15.88 -22.09
CA MET A 1 23.95 16.96 -21.23
C MET A 1 24.87 17.11 -20.03
N GLY A 2 25.18 18.33 -19.61
CA GLY A 2 26.03 18.54 -18.41
C GLY A 2 25.26 18.35 -17.10
N LEU A 3 25.98 17.98 -16.04
CA LEU A 3 25.44 17.79 -14.67
C LEU A 3 24.64 19.00 -14.17
N GLN A 4 25.06 20.20 -14.57
CA GLN A 4 24.37 21.45 -14.27
C GLN A 4 22.97 21.58 -14.89
N ALA A 5 22.74 20.97 -16.06
CA ALA A 5 21.44 20.95 -16.72
C ALA A 5 20.54 19.87 -16.09
N LEU A 6 21.11 18.72 -15.74
CA LEU A 6 20.41 17.66 -15.00
C LEU A 6 19.97 18.14 -13.60
N GLY A 7 20.83 18.91 -12.93
CA GLY A 7 20.52 19.54 -11.65
C GLY A 7 19.34 20.52 -11.71
N LEU A 8 19.14 21.23 -12.83
CA LEU A 8 17.98 22.11 -13.02
C LEU A 8 16.69 21.32 -13.22
N LEU A 9 16.74 20.24 -14.00
CA LEU A 9 15.57 19.41 -14.30
C LEU A 9 15.09 18.63 -13.07
N LEU A 10 16.01 18.14 -12.25
CA LEU A 10 15.68 17.29 -11.10
C LEU A 10 15.41 18.07 -9.81
N GLN A 11 15.75 19.37 -9.74
CA GLN A 11 15.52 20.21 -8.56
C GLN A 11 14.05 20.19 -8.10
N THR A 12 13.12 20.31 -9.05
CA THR A 12 11.69 20.32 -8.76
C THR A 12 11.13 18.94 -8.49
N ILE A 13 11.70 17.91 -9.12
CA ILE A 13 11.23 16.52 -8.99
C ILE A 13 11.62 15.94 -7.64
N LEU A 14 12.82 16.27 -7.16
CA LEU A 14 13.37 15.73 -5.91
C LEU A 14 13.17 16.67 -4.73
N GLU A 15 12.56 17.84 -4.93
CA GLU A 15 12.41 18.90 -3.92
C GLU A 15 13.74 19.28 -3.22
N MET A 16 14.86 19.12 -3.92
CA MET A 16 16.21 19.36 -3.41
C MET A 16 16.85 20.53 -4.14
N SER A 17 17.70 21.32 -3.45
CA SER A 17 18.43 22.40 -4.12
C SER A 17 19.30 21.88 -5.27
N ARG A 18 19.50 22.68 -6.32
CA ARG A 18 20.36 22.32 -7.47
C ARG A 18 21.74 21.83 -7.06
N LYS A 19 22.33 22.42 -6.02
CA LYS A 19 23.64 22.03 -5.47
C LYS A 19 23.57 20.63 -4.84
N MET A 20 22.51 20.33 -4.10
CA MET A 20 22.27 19.00 -3.54
C MET A 20 22.08 17.95 -4.62
N VAL A 21 21.30 18.23 -5.66
CA VAL A 21 21.13 17.31 -6.79
C VAL A 21 22.46 17.03 -7.50
N CYS A 22 23.25 18.06 -7.77
CA CYS A 22 24.57 17.89 -8.38
C CYS A 22 25.51 17.10 -7.46
N PHE A 23 25.47 17.36 -6.14
CA PHE A 23 26.26 16.63 -5.15
C PHE A 23 25.85 15.15 -5.11
N SER A 24 24.56 14.84 -5.03
CA SER A 24 24.04 13.47 -5.08
C SER A 24 24.44 12.76 -6.37
N ALA A 25 24.39 13.45 -7.52
CA ALA A 25 24.82 12.88 -8.80
C ALA A 25 26.34 12.62 -8.87
N HIS A 26 27.17 13.36 -8.14
CA HIS A 26 28.61 13.06 -8.00
C HIS A 26 28.89 11.99 -6.93
N ALA A 27 28.04 11.91 -5.92
CA ALA A 27 28.10 10.91 -4.86
C ALA A 27 27.52 9.55 -5.29
N ILE A 28 26.88 9.47 -6.46
CA ILE A 28 26.57 8.23 -7.16
C ILE A 28 27.79 7.84 -7.99
N ARG A 29 28.33 6.64 -7.77
CA ARG A 29 29.53 6.15 -8.44
C ARG A 29 29.31 6.12 -9.97
N PRO A 30 30.26 6.61 -10.80
CA PRO A 30 30.13 6.53 -12.24
C PRO A 30 30.07 5.06 -12.69
N PHE A 31 29.19 4.77 -13.65
CA PHE A 31 28.98 3.43 -14.22
C PHE A 31 30.26 2.83 -14.83
N ASP A 32 31.24 3.68 -15.16
CA ASP A 32 32.51 3.33 -15.80
C ASP A 32 33.59 2.81 -14.83
N GLY A 33 33.27 2.68 -13.53
CA GLY A 33 34.13 2.00 -12.56
C GLY A 33 35.43 2.73 -12.16
N ILE A 34 35.70 3.93 -12.69
CA ILE A 34 36.88 4.73 -12.33
C ILE A 34 36.63 5.41 -10.97
N PRO A 35 37.30 5.00 -9.88
CA PRO A 35 37.14 5.67 -8.59
C PRO A 35 37.87 7.01 -8.61
N VAL A 36 37.15 8.09 -8.30
CA VAL A 36 37.79 9.37 -7.98
C VAL A 36 38.36 9.28 -6.56
N GLN A 37 39.67 9.45 -6.42
CA GLN A 37 40.37 9.36 -5.14
C GLN A 37 39.85 10.46 -4.19
N GLY A 38 39.26 10.06 -3.06
CA GLY A 38 38.70 10.96 -2.04
C GLY A 38 37.18 11.20 -2.09
N ALA A 39 36.44 10.53 -2.98
CA ALA A 39 34.98 10.63 -3.03
C ALA A 39 34.30 9.57 -2.13
N CYS A 40 33.42 9.99 -1.22
CA CYS A 40 32.48 9.12 -0.52
C CYS A 40 31.24 8.90 -1.39
N TYR A 41 31.03 7.68 -1.87
CA TYR A 41 29.82 7.32 -2.61
C TYR A 41 28.69 6.97 -1.64
N LEU A 42 27.48 7.46 -1.92
CA LEU A 42 26.30 7.23 -1.08
C LEU A 42 25.54 5.95 -1.43
N VAL A 43 25.96 5.25 -2.49
CA VAL A 43 25.26 4.09 -3.04
C VAL A 43 26.25 2.93 -3.19
N ASP A 44 25.93 1.81 -2.56
CA ASP A 44 26.73 0.56 -2.56
C ASP A 44 26.92 -0.03 -3.97
N GLU A 45 27.94 -0.89 -4.11
CA GLU A 45 28.29 -1.61 -5.36
C GLU A 45 27.15 -2.47 -5.93
N ASP A 46 26.10 -2.76 -5.13
CA ASP A 46 25.03 -3.69 -5.46
C ASP A 46 23.79 -3.06 -6.12
N VAL A 47 23.75 -1.73 -6.31
CA VAL A 47 22.59 -1.08 -6.93
C VAL A 47 22.62 -1.26 -8.45
N LYS A 48 21.94 -2.31 -8.92
CA LYS A 48 21.72 -2.58 -10.35
C LYS A 48 20.47 -1.86 -10.84
N ILE A 49 20.65 -0.93 -11.78
CA ILE A 49 19.54 -0.34 -12.53
C ILE A 49 19.01 -1.38 -13.51
N ILE A 50 17.89 -2.01 -13.18
CA ILE A 50 17.21 -2.97 -14.07
C ILE A 50 16.40 -2.17 -15.10
N LYS A 51 16.62 -2.45 -16.39
CA LYS A 51 15.84 -1.85 -17.46
C LYS A 51 14.38 -2.30 -17.35
N TYR A 52 13.47 -1.34 -17.23
CA TYR A 52 12.04 -1.64 -17.21
C TYR A 52 11.62 -2.33 -18.51
N THR A 53 10.93 -3.46 -18.37
CA THR A 53 10.30 -4.19 -19.47
C THR A 53 8.78 -4.09 -19.28
N PRO A 54 8.05 -3.48 -20.23
CA PRO A 54 6.60 -3.31 -20.11
C PRO A 54 5.87 -4.65 -20.16
N PRO A 55 4.62 -4.72 -19.65
CA PRO A 55 3.76 -5.89 -19.82
C PRO A 55 3.56 -6.20 -21.30
N LEU A 56 3.46 -7.48 -21.63
CA LEU A 56 3.18 -7.94 -22.98
C LEU A 56 1.81 -7.46 -23.46
N GLU A 57 1.73 -7.08 -24.72
CA GLU A 57 0.47 -6.72 -25.37
C GLU A 57 -0.41 -7.96 -25.55
N GLY A 58 -1.73 -7.82 -25.42
CA GLY A 58 -2.64 -8.97 -25.36
C GLY A 58 -2.57 -9.92 -26.55
N ARG A 59 -2.24 -9.42 -27.75
CA ARG A 59 -2.07 -10.26 -28.96
C ARG A 59 -0.84 -11.18 -28.92
N LEU A 60 0.10 -10.88 -28.04
CA LEU A 60 1.37 -11.60 -27.90
C LEU A 60 1.38 -12.53 -26.70
N VAL A 61 0.50 -12.32 -25.71
CA VAL A 61 0.44 -13.12 -24.48
C VAL A 61 0.12 -14.59 -24.79
N GLU A 62 -0.87 -14.88 -25.62
CA GLU A 62 -1.23 -16.27 -25.95
C GLU A 62 -0.09 -16.99 -26.68
N LYS A 63 0.53 -16.34 -27.66
CA LYS A 63 1.68 -16.88 -28.40
C LYS A 63 2.90 -17.09 -27.52
N TRP A 64 3.13 -16.18 -26.59
CA TRP A 64 4.22 -16.29 -25.62
C TRP A 64 3.99 -17.48 -24.68
N LEU A 65 2.76 -17.69 -24.19
CA LEU A 65 2.43 -18.81 -23.30
C LEU A 65 2.56 -20.20 -23.95
N GLU A 66 2.56 -20.27 -25.29
CA GLU A 66 2.81 -21.49 -26.07
C GLU A 66 4.30 -21.89 -26.14
N GLU A 67 5.22 -21.02 -25.72
CA GLU A 67 6.65 -21.33 -25.68
C GLU A 67 6.97 -22.34 -24.57
N ASP A 68 7.50 -23.52 -24.94
CA ASP A 68 7.73 -24.65 -24.03
C ASP A 68 8.89 -24.43 -23.03
N GLU A 69 9.76 -23.44 -23.27
CA GLU A 69 10.93 -23.15 -22.43
C GLU A 69 10.66 -22.12 -21.31
N LEU A 70 9.41 -21.68 -21.15
CA LEU A 70 9.07 -20.67 -20.15
C LEU A 70 9.25 -21.18 -18.72
N LYS A 71 10.16 -20.55 -17.99
CA LYS A 71 10.33 -20.83 -16.56
C LYS A 71 9.10 -20.33 -15.80
N THR A 72 8.61 -21.10 -14.84
CA THR A 72 7.48 -20.72 -13.96
C THR A 72 7.68 -19.34 -13.31
N ALA A 73 8.93 -18.95 -13.01
CA ALA A 73 9.27 -17.63 -12.48
C ALA A 73 8.98 -16.49 -13.47
N GLN A 74 9.23 -16.68 -14.78
CA GLN A 74 8.96 -15.68 -15.81
C GLN A 74 7.46 -15.47 -16.02
N ILE A 75 6.68 -16.56 -15.93
CA ILE A 75 5.22 -16.51 -16.01
C ILE A 75 4.63 -15.76 -14.80
N HIS A 76 5.18 -15.96 -13.60
CA HIS A 76 4.80 -15.18 -12.42
C HIS A 76 5.19 -13.70 -12.55
N GLU A 77 6.39 -13.39 -13.04
CA GLU A 77 6.83 -12.01 -13.24
C GLU A 77 5.91 -11.25 -14.22
N GLU A 78 5.54 -11.91 -15.31
CA GLU A 78 4.60 -11.34 -16.29
C GLU A 78 3.19 -11.20 -15.70
N LEU A 79 2.72 -12.16 -14.90
CA LEU A 79 1.46 -12.03 -14.17
C LEU A 79 1.45 -10.79 -13.27
N THR A 80 2.53 -10.56 -12.55
CA THR A 80 2.69 -9.38 -11.69
C THR A 80 2.64 -8.08 -12.51
N LYS A 81 3.34 -8.02 -13.65
CA LYS A 81 3.30 -6.85 -14.55
C LYS A 81 1.88 -6.55 -15.07
N GLN A 82 1.16 -7.59 -15.49
CA GLN A 82 -0.22 -7.46 -15.99
C GLN A 82 -1.18 -7.02 -14.87
N GLN A 83 -1.00 -7.51 -13.64
CA GLN A 83 -1.80 -7.08 -12.49
C GLN A 83 -1.57 -5.59 -12.16
N PHE A 84 -0.32 -5.14 -12.15
CA PHE A 84 -0.01 -3.71 -11.97
C PHE A 84 -0.60 -2.83 -13.07
N LEU A 85 -0.57 -3.30 -14.32
CA LEU A 85 -1.20 -2.59 -15.44
C LEU A 85 -2.71 -2.47 -15.24
N LEU A 86 -3.38 -3.54 -14.79
CA LEU A 86 -4.80 -3.52 -14.51
C LEU A 86 -5.15 -2.51 -13.42
N ASP A 87 -4.40 -2.49 -12.32
CA ASP A 87 -4.61 -1.54 -11.22
C ASP A 87 -4.42 -0.09 -11.69
N LEU A 88 -3.41 0.16 -12.53
CA LEU A 88 -3.17 1.47 -13.14
C LEU A 88 -4.33 1.87 -14.07
N LEU A 89 -4.88 0.94 -14.86
CA LEU A 89 -6.03 1.20 -15.73
C LEU A 89 -7.27 1.52 -14.90
N HIS A 90 -7.55 0.78 -13.84
CA HIS A 90 -8.65 1.06 -12.93
C HIS A 90 -8.52 2.45 -12.29
N SER A 91 -7.31 2.82 -11.83
CA SER A 91 -7.04 4.17 -11.31
C SER A 91 -7.31 5.26 -12.35
N LYS A 92 -6.88 5.05 -13.60
CA LYS A 92 -7.11 5.99 -14.71
C LYS A 92 -8.60 6.10 -15.09
N ILE A 93 -9.33 4.98 -15.09
CA ILE A 93 -10.77 4.93 -15.35
C ILE A 93 -11.50 5.73 -14.28
N SER A 94 -11.23 5.49 -12.99
CA SER A 94 -11.81 6.25 -11.89
C SER A 94 -11.54 7.75 -12.01
N ALA A 95 -10.29 8.15 -12.25
CA ALA A 95 -9.93 9.57 -12.40
C ALA A 95 -10.56 10.24 -13.63
N ARG A 96 -10.85 9.48 -14.70
CA ARG A 96 -11.58 9.97 -15.90
C ARG A 96 -13.07 10.08 -15.63
N HIS A 97 -13.63 9.11 -14.93
CA HIS A 97 -15.04 9.06 -14.56
C HIS A 97 -15.42 10.22 -13.63
N GLU A 98 -14.59 10.51 -12.61
CA GLU A 98 -14.73 11.67 -11.73
C GLU A 98 -14.72 13.01 -12.49
N ARG A 99 -14.03 13.06 -13.64
CA ARG A 99 -13.95 14.24 -14.51
C ARG A 99 -15.03 14.25 -15.60
N GLY A 100 -15.98 13.31 -15.58
CA GLY A 100 -17.06 13.18 -16.57
C GLY A 100 -16.57 12.88 -17.99
N ARG A 101 -15.37 12.28 -18.15
CA ARG A 101 -14.81 11.94 -19.47
C ARG A 101 -15.14 10.50 -19.85
N THR A 102 -15.17 10.24 -21.15
CA THR A 102 -15.36 8.89 -21.69
C THR A 102 -14.22 7.95 -21.30
N THR A 103 -14.58 6.73 -20.89
CA THR A 103 -13.65 5.67 -20.45
C THR A 103 -13.62 4.45 -21.37
N ALA A 104 -14.45 4.41 -22.41
CA ALA A 104 -14.66 3.22 -23.26
C ALA A 104 -13.37 2.55 -23.77
N GLU A 105 -12.38 3.33 -24.24
CA GLU A 105 -11.09 2.78 -24.69
C GLU A 105 -10.25 2.19 -23.56
N LEU A 106 -10.33 2.79 -22.36
CA LEU A 106 -9.63 2.30 -21.17
C LEU A 106 -10.32 1.06 -20.60
N ASP A 107 -11.65 1.02 -20.65
CA ASP A 107 -12.46 -0.13 -20.21
C ASP A 107 -12.19 -1.35 -21.12
N GLU A 108 -12.13 -1.15 -22.44
CA GLU A 108 -11.76 -2.19 -23.40
C GLU A 108 -10.33 -2.70 -23.17
N HIS A 109 -9.38 -1.80 -22.90
CA HIS A 109 -8.01 -2.19 -22.59
C HIS A 109 -7.92 -2.95 -21.24
N ALA A 110 -8.65 -2.51 -20.21
CA ALA A 110 -8.70 -3.20 -18.92
C ALA A 110 -9.29 -4.61 -19.08
N TRP A 111 -10.32 -4.75 -19.91
CA TRP A 111 -10.90 -6.04 -20.25
C TRP A 111 -9.91 -6.96 -20.95
N GLN A 112 -9.13 -6.45 -21.92
CA GLN A 112 -8.06 -7.22 -22.57
C GLN A 112 -6.98 -7.67 -21.57
N VAL A 113 -6.56 -6.80 -20.65
CA VAL A 113 -5.59 -7.15 -19.60
C VAL A 113 -6.15 -8.22 -18.65
N GLN A 114 -7.43 -8.17 -18.30
CA GLN A 114 -8.09 -9.23 -17.51
C GLN A 114 -8.07 -10.59 -18.22
N ASN A 115 -8.28 -10.62 -19.53
CA ASN A 115 -8.18 -11.85 -20.33
C ASN A 115 -6.74 -12.39 -20.34
N ASN A 116 -5.73 -11.53 -20.51
CA ASN A 116 -4.32 -11.91 -20.44
C ASN A 116 -3.98 -12.52 -19.07
N ILE A 117 -4.38 -11.86 -17.98
CA ILE A 117 -4.20 -12.37 -16.60
C ILE A 117 -4.84 -13.75 -16.46
N THR A 118 -6.02 -13.94 -17.02
CA THR A 118 -6.75 -15.21 -16.97
C THR A 118 -5.99 -16.31 -17.73
N ALA A 119 -5.49 -16.02 -18.93
CA ALA A 119 -4.69 -16.96 -19.72
C ALA A 119 -3.40 -17.36 -18.99
N ILE A 120 -2.68 -16.38 -18.44
CA ILE A 120 -1.45 -16.60 -17.67
C ILE A 120 -1.72 -17.48 -16.43
N LYS A 121 -2.78 -17.18 -15.65
CA LYS A 121 -3.17 -17.98 -14.48
C LYS A 121 -3.55 -19.42 -14.85
N ARG A 122 -4.21 -19.63 -15.99
CA ARG A 122 -4.54 -20.97 -16.49
C ARG A 122 -3.27 -21.76 -16.85
N ARG A 123 -2.31 -21.14 -17.54
CA ARG A 123 -1.03 -21.77 -17.88
C ARG A 123 -0.22 -22.14 -16.63
N LEU A 124 -0.17 -21.24 -15.65
CA LEU A 124 0.44 -21.51 -14.34
C LEU A 124 -0.15 -22.73 -13.66
N LYS A 125 -1.48 -22.83 -13.63
CA LYS A 125 -2.18 -23.98 -13.08
C LYS A 125 -1.84 -25.27 -13.84
N GLN A 126 -1.81 -25.23 -15.17
CA GLN A 126 -1.43 -26.39 -15.99
C GLN A 126 0.00 -26.87 -15.70
N LEU A 127 0.96 -25.96 -15.49
CA LEU A 127 2.33 -26.34 -15.16
C LEU A 127 2.45 -26.98 -13.78
N VAL A 128 1.64 -26.53 -12.82
CA VAL A 128 1.54 -27.16 -11.48
C VAL A 128 0.89 -28.54 -11.58
N ASP A 129 -0.18 -28.67 -12.34
CA ASP A 129 -0.92 -29.94 -12.51
C ASP A 129 -0.15 -30.98 -13.36
N ALA A 130 0.76 -30.54 -14.24
CA ALA A 130 1.60 -31.40 -15.09
C ALA A 130 2.87 -31.93 -14.40
N ALA A 131 3.23 -31.41 -13.22
CA ALA A 131 4.31 -31.97 -12.42
C ALA A 131 3.87 -33.34 -11.86
N PRO A 132 4.71 -34.40 -11.93
CA PRO A 132 4.34 -35.71 -11.41
C PRO A 132 3.98 -35.60 -9.93
N GLN A 133 2.83 -36.16 -9.55
CA GLN A 133 2.43 -36.34 -8.15
C GLN A 133 3.38 -37.31 -7.46
N VAL A 134 4.57 -36.85 -7.11
CA VAL A 134 5.36 -37.47 -6.06
C VAL A 134 4.58 -37.19 -4.79
N VAL A 135 4.10 -38.26 -4.14
CA VAL A 135 3.52 -38.16 -2.79
C VAL A 135 4.65 -37.73 -1.86
N SER A 136 4.89 -36.43 -1.78
CA SER A 136 5.37 -35.81 -0.58
C SER A 136 4.30 -36.07 0.48
N LEU A 137 4.72 -36.54 1.65
CA LEU A 137 3.89 -36.55 2.85
C LEU A 137 3.66 -35.07 3.25
N ASP A 138 2.85 -34.39 2.45
CA ASP A 138 2.70 -32.96 2.47
C ASP A 138 1.45 -32.66 3.28
N THR A 139 1.65 -32.08 4.46
CA THR A 139 0.59 -31.54 5.33
C THR A 139 -0.20 -30.42 4.64
N THR A 140 0.13 -30.07 3.39
CA THR A 140 -0.56 -29.09 2.54
C THR A 140 -1.99 -29.49 2.17
N ALA A 141 -2.32 -30.79 2.14
CA ALA A 141 -3.71 -31.22 1.98
C ALA A 141 -4.58 -30.83 3.19
N ASP A 142 -4.03 -30.92 4.41
CA ASP A 142 -4.66 -30.39 5.63
C ASP A 142 -4.64 -28.85 5.63
N SER A 143 -3.54 -28.22 5.23
CA SER A 143 -3.46 -26.74 5.15
C SER A 143 -4.48 -26.16 4.18
N ARG A 144 -4.70 -26.77 3.01
CA ARG A 144 -5.70 -26.30 2.04
C ARG A 144 -7.13 -26.49 2.53
N CYS A 145 -7.38 -27.55 3.31
CA CYS A 145 -8.68 -27.79 3.95
C CYS A 145 -8.93 -26.79 5.09
N ILE A 146 -7.88 -26.45 5.86
CA ILE A 146 -7.90 -25.43 6.91
C ILE A 146 -8.14 -24.05 6.29
N GLU A 147 -7.40 -23.67 5.25
CA GLU A 147 -7.57 -22.40 4.54
C GLU A 147 -9.00 -22.23 4.01
N MET A 148 -9.56 -23.28 3.40
CA MET A 148 -10.93 -23.24 2.86
C MET A 148 -11.99 -23.19 3.98
N TYR A 149 -11.72 -23.77 5.14
CA TYR A 149 -12.59 -23.67 6.32
C TYR A 149 -12.53 -22.26 6.92
N GLU A 150 -11.33 -21.69 7.08
CA GLU A 150 -11.12 -20.32 7.54
C GLU A 150 -11.75 -19.30 6.59
N GLU A 151 -11.61 -19.50 5.27
CA GLU A 151 -12.25 -18.67 4.25
C GLU A 151 -13.78 -18.74 4.37
N LYS A 152 -14.37 -19.92 4.57
CA LYS A 152 -15.81 -20.07 4.78
C LYS A 152 -16.30 -19.38 6.05
N GLN A 153 -15.53 -19.46 7.13
CA GLN A 153 -15.83 -18.75 8.38
C GLN A 153 -15.73 -17.23 8.20
N LEU A 154 -14.72 -16.75 7.48
CA LEU A 154 -14.57 -15.33 7.13
C LEU A 154 -15.73 -14.84 6.26
N MET A 155 -16.19 -15.63 5.28
CA MET A 155 -17.35 -15.26 4.47
C MET A 155 -18.65 -15.23 5.28
N ALA A 156 -18.85 -16.19 6.18
CA ALA A 156 -20.02 -16.23 7.05
C ALA A 156 -20.04 -15.01 7.99
N THR A 157 -18.93 -14.73 8.67
CA THR A 157 -18.79 -13.55 9.55
C THR A 157 -18.91 -12.24 8.77
N GLN A 158 -18.33 -12.14 7.58
CA GLN A 158 -18.50 -10.97 6.71
C GLN A 158 -19.96 -10.76 6.30
N GLY A 159 -20.68 -11.84 6.00
CA GLY A 159 -22.12 -11.80 5.70
C GLY A 159 -22.93 -11.27 6.87
N MET A 160 -22.72 -11.84 8.06
CA MET A 160 -23.37 -11.39 9.30
C MET A 160 -23.09 -9.91 9.59
N LEU A 161 -21.83 -9.49 9.51
CA LEU A 161 -21.45 -8.09 9.74
C LEU A 161 -22.10 -7.14 8.72
N ARG A 162 -22.24 -7.54 7.45
CA ARG A 162 -22.95 -6.74 6.46
C ARG A 162 -24.43 -6.60 6.78
N GLU A 163 -25.05 -7.67 7.25
CA GLU A 163 -26.45 -7.68 7.66
C GLU A 163 -26.66 -6.80 8.90
N ASP A 164 -25.83 -6.94 9.93
CA ASP A 164 -25.82 -6.09 11.13
C ASP A 164 -25.64 -4.61 10.79
N VAL A 165 -24.65 -4.28 9.94
CA VAL A 165 -24.42 -2.91 9.47
C VAL A 165 -25.63 -2.39 8.69
N SER A 166 -26.28 -3.23 7.88
CA SER A 166 -27.48 -2.82 7.13
C SER A 166 -28.67 -2.56 8.06
N ALA A 167 -28.86 -3.40 9.07
CA ALA A 167 -29.90 -3.25 10.08
C ALA A 167 -29.67 -1.99 10.92
N GLU A 168 -28.43 -1.75 11.33
CA GLU A 168 -28.09 -0.55 12.11
C GLU A 168 -28.20 0.72 11.27
N ARG A 169 -27.83 0.68 9.98
CA ARG A 169 -28.10 1.79 9.04
C ARG A 169 -29.59 2.07 8.92
N GLN A 170 -30.43 1.04 8.87
CA GLN A 170 -31.87 1.21 8.81
C GLN A 170 -32.43 1.81 10.11
N ARG A 171 -31.93 1.36 11.26
CA ARG A 171 -32.28 1.93 12.57
C ARG A 171 -31.86 3.39 12.68
N VAL A 172 -30.65 3.75 12.24
CA VAL A 172 -30.19 5.15 12.19
C VAL A 172 -31.08 5.97 11.26
N ALA A 173 -31.42 5.47 10.07
CA ALA A 173 -32.33 6.17 9.17
C ALA A 173 -33.72 6.40 9.79
N GLU A 174 -34.26 5.39 10.48
CA GLU A 174 -35.54 5.51 11.19
C GLU A 174 -35.47 6.53 12.33
N LEU A 175 -34.39 6.53 13.12
CA LEU A 175 -34.16 7.52 14.17
C LEU A 175 -33.99 8.93 13.60
N CYS A 176 -33.22 9.10 12.52
CA CYS A 176 -33.08 10.37 11.82
C CYS A 176 -34.43 10.87 11.29
N TRP A 177 -35.25 9.98 10.73
CA TRP A 177 -36.59 10.31 10.27
C TRP A 177 -37.52 10.71 11.44
N ARG A 178 -37.49 9.96 12.55
CA ARG A 178 -38.24 10.31 13.77
C ARG A 178 -37.78 11.65 14.34
N LEU A 179 -36.48 11.90 14.39
CA LEU A 179 -35.92 13.16 14.91
C LEU A 179 -36.27 14.34 14.01
N HIS A 180 -36.26 14.14 12.69
CA HIS A 180 -36.73 15.13 11.73
C HIS A 180 -38.23 15.44 11.91
N ASN A 181 -39.06 14.41 12.06
CA ASN A 181 -40.50 14.57 12.28
C ASN A 181 -40.83 15.15 13.67
N CYS A 182 -40.09 14.78 14.71
CA CYS A 182 -40.21 15.38 16.03
C CYS A 182 -39.79 16.86 15.99
N LYS A 183 -38.73 17.23 15.27
CA LYS A 183 -38.40 18.65 15.02
C LYS A 183 -39.53 19.38 14.27
N GLN A 184 -40.23 18.69 13.39
CA GLN A 184 -41.37 19.25 12.66
C GLN A 184 -42.62 19.42 13.56
N LEU A 185 -42.87 18.50 14.50
CA LEU A 185 -43.96 18.58 15.49
C LEU A 185 -43.65 19.57 16.64
N VAL A 186 -42.39 19.71 17.06
CA VAL A 186 -41.94 20.68 18.08
C VAL A 186 -41.95 22.11 17.53
N ASN A 187 -41.84 22.29 16.21
CA ASN A 187 -42.08 23.60 15.58
C ASN A 187 -43.56 24.03 15.56
N GLU A 188 -44.49 23.12 15.91
CA GLU A 188 -45.93 23.42 16.00
C GLU A 188 -46.45 23.55 17.45
N ASN A 189 -45.66 23.21 18.47
CA ASN A 189 -46.04 23.38 19.88
C ASN A 189 -44.89 23.99 20.71
N GLU A 190 -45.16 25.16 21.26
CA GLU A 190 -44.34 25.90 22.22
C GLU A 190 -44.06 25.08 23.49
N GLU A 191 -42.97 24.30 23.54
CA GLU A 191 -42.35 23.82 24.78
C GLU A 191 -40.82 23.98 24.71
N GLU A 192 -40.38 25.23 24.64
CA GLU A 192 -39.01 25.60 24.25
C GLU A 192 -37.97 25.62 25.38
N ASN A 193 -38.31 25.28 26.63
CA ASN A 193 -37.42 25.58 27.77
C ASN A 193 -36.83 24.35 28.50
N THR A 194 -37.44 23.17 28.39
CA THR A 194 -36.94 21.94 29.03
C THR A 194 -36.15 21.07 28.06
N ASN A 195 -36.59 20.97 26.80
CA ASN A 195 -35.94 20.12 25.79
C ASN A 195 -34.61 20.70 25.27
N LYS A 196 -34.49 22.04 25.17
CA LYS A 196 -33.22 22.72 24.82
C LYS A 196 -32.13 22.53 25.88
N LYS A 197 -32.52 22.33 27.14
CA LYS A 197 -31.56 22.19 28.24
C LYS A 197 -30.92 20.80 28.26
N ILE A 198 -31.70 19.76 27.91
CA ILE A 198 -31.23 18.37 27.81
C ILE A 198 -30.31 18.20 26.59
N ASP A 199 -30.69 18.75 25.42
CA ASP A 199 -29.89 18.69 24.19
C ASP A 199 -28.52 19.38 24.35
N PHE A 200 -28.48 20.50 25.09
CA PHE A 200 -27.24 21.23 25.36
C PHE A 200 -26.33 20.52 26.39
N GLU A 201 -26.90 19.86 27.41
CA GLU A 201 -26.12 19.06 28.37
C GLU A 201 -25.51 17.81 27.71
N GLU A 202 -26.24 17.12 26.83
CA GLU A 202 -25.71 15.96 26.08
C GLU A 202 -24.64 16.39 25.06
N GLU A 203 -24.84 17.48 24.32
CA GLU A 203 -23.84 18.01 23.38
C GLU A 203 -22.56 18.45 24.11
N GLN A 204 -22.71 19.02 25.31
CA GLN A 204 -21.59 19.41 26.15
C GLN A 204 -20.85 18.19 26.73
N GLU A 205 -21.56 17.14 27.14
CA GLU A 205 -20.93 15.87 27.57
C GLU A 205 -20.12 15.25 26.44
N TRP A 206 -20.68 15.16 25.23
CA TRP A 206 -19.95 14.64 24.06
C TRP A 206 -18.72 15.48 23.72
N THR A 207 -18.84 16.80 23.80
CA THR A 207 -17.72 17.72 23.59
C THR A 207 -16.59 17.49 24.61
N GLU A 208 -16.93 17.27 25.88
CA GLU A 208 -15.97 16.96 26.93
C GLU A 208 -15.31 15.60 26.72
N ARG A 209 -16.08 14.58 26.33
CA ARG A 209 -15.54 13.24 26.00
C ARG A 209 -14.59 13.28 24.81
N CYS A 210 -14.92 14.03 23.76
CA CYS A 210 -14.03 14.24 22.62
C CYS A 210 -12.72 14.91 23.04
N LYS A 211 -12.78 15.96 23.87
CA LYS A 211 -11.56 16.62 24.39
C LYS A 211 -10.70 15.68 25.22
N LEU A 212 -11.32 14.84 26.04
CA LEU A 212 -10.61 13.88 26.89
C LEU A 212 -9.90 12.82 26.04
N GLU A 213 -10.57 12.32 25.00
CA GLU A 213 -10.01 11.37 24.05
C GLU A 213 -8.88 12.00 23.22
N GLU A 214 -9.02 13.25 22.78
CA GLU A 214 -7.94 13.98 22.09
C GLU A 214 -6.73 14.22 22.99
N ALA A 215 -6.94 14.49 24.28
CA ALA A 215 -5.86 14.61 25.26
C ALA A 215 -5.15 13.26 25.48
N ALA A 216 -5.92 12.16 25.62
CA ALA A 216 -5.36 10.82 25.74
C ALA A 216 -4.56 10.41 24.50
N ARG A 217 -5.09 10.68 23.31
CA ARG A 217 -4.39 10.46 22.04
C ARG A 217 -3.09 11.27 21.96
N SER A 218 -3.12 12.53 22.39
CA SER A 218 -1.95 13.40 22.38
C SER A 218 -0.85 12.88 23.32
N ALA A 219 -1.22 12.44 24.53
CA ALA A 219 -0.28 11.84 25.48
C ALA A 219 0.36 10.54 24.93
N LEU A 220 -0.43 9.68 24.28
CA LEU A 220 0.10 8.46 23.66
C LEU A 220 1.07 8.77 22.51
N LEU A 221 0.78 9.79 21.70
CA LEU A 221 1.67 10.21 20.61
C LEU A 221 2.98 10.80 21.13
N GLU A 222 2.93 11.57 22.22
CA GLU A 222 4.12 12.08 22.89
C GLU A 222 4.99 10.93 23.43
N GLU A 223 4.37 9.92 24.06
CA GLU A 223 5.09 8.75 24.55
C GLU A 223 5.70 7.90 23.42
N ILE A 224 4.98 7.71 22.31
CA ILE A 224 5.53 7.05 21.11
C ILE A 224 6.76 7.82 20.60
N THR A 225 6.68 9.15 20.56
CA THR A 225 7.79 10.00 20.10
C THR A 225 8.99 9.88 21.03
N ARG A 226 8.76 9.90 22.35
CA ARG A 226 9.79 9.72 23.39
C ARG A 226 10.45 8.34 23.32
N LEU A 227 9.66 7.28 23.10
CA LEU A 227 10.20 5.92 22.94
C LEU A 227 11.01 5.80 21.65
N ARG A 228 10.54 6.40 20.55
CA ARG A 228 11.29 6.43 19.28
C ARG A 228 12.62 7.16 19.42
N SER A 229 12.67 8.31 20.09
CA SER A 229 13.93 9.02 20.34
C SER A 229 14.87 8.18 21.22
N THR A 230 14.32 7.55 22.27
CA THR A 230 15.11 6.67 23.15
C THR A 230 15.68 5.47 22.37
N CYS A 231 14.89 4.84 21.49
CA CYS A 231 15.37 3.77 20.63
C CYS A 231 16.46 4.24 19.66
N ALA A 232 16.33 5.44 19.09
CA ALA A 232 17.37 6.01 18.23
C ALA A 232 18.68 6.24 19.00
N ASP A 233 18.60 6.82 20.20
CA ASP A 233 19.77 7.03 21.06
C ASP A 233 20.44 5.70 21.46
N LEU A 234 19.65 4.68 21.82
CA LEU A 234 20.18 3.36 22.15
C LEU A 234 20.84 2.67 20.95
N ARG A 235 20.26 2.79 19.75
CA ARG A 235 20.91 2.28 18.52
C ARG A 235 22.24 2.98 18.26
N ALA A 236 22.27 4.31 18.34
CA ALA A 236 23.50 5.08 18.17
C ALA A 236 24.58 4.67 19.18
N ARG A 237 24.20 4.44 20.45
CA ARG A 237 25.14 3.95 21.48
C ARG A 237 25.66 2.54 21.18
N LEU A 238 24.78 1.62 20.75
CA LEU A 238 25.17 0.26 20.36
C LEU A 238 26.11 0.26 19.16
N GLU A 239 25.85 1.09 18.15
CA GLU A 239 26.73 1.27 16.99
C GLU A 239 28.11 1.78 17.43
N MET A 240 28.16 2.83 18.24
CA MET A 240 29.42 3.36 18.79
C MET A 240 30.21 2.33 19.60
N GLU A 241 29.54 1.51 20.40
CA GLU A 241 30.19 0.48 21.20
C GLU A 241 30.62 -0.73 20.36
N SER A 242 29.89 -1.06 19.29
CA SER A 242 30.31 -2.08 18.31
C SER A 242 31.57 -1.65 17.57
N LEU A 243 31.62 -0.39 17.10
CA LEU A 243 32.79 0.20 16.47
C LEU A 243 33.97 0.27 17.44
N SER A 244 33.74 0.65 18.70
CA SER A 244 34.79 0.66 19.73
C SER A 244 35.37 -0.73 20.02
N LYS A 245 34.54 -1.78 20.01
CA LYS A 245 34.99 -3.18 20.19
C LYS A 245 35.76 -3.69 18.96
N GLU A 246 35.39 -3.27 17.77
CA GLU A 246 36.15 -3.58 16.55
C GLU A 246 37.52 -2.90 16.56
N VAL A 247 37.59 -1.62 16.92
CA VAL A 247 38.86 -0.88 17.01
C VAL A 247 39.82 -1.51 18.04
N MET A 248 39.34 -1.87 19.23
CA MET A 248 40.15 -2.54 20.26
C MET A 248 40.67 -3.92 19.84
N LYS A 249 39.98 -4.60 18.91
CA LYS A 249 40.39 -5.90 18.37
C LYS A 249 41.53 -5.79 17.37
N TYR A 250 41.67 -4.64 16.70
CA TYR A 250 42.78 -4.34 15.80
C TYR A 250 44.02 -3.83 16.55
N ASP A 251 43.86 -3.15 17.69
CA ASP A 251 44.99 -2.68 18.51
C ASP A 251 45.63 -3.79 19.38
N SER A 252 45.04 -4.99 19.41
CA SER A 252 45.53 -6.15 20.18
C SER A 252 46.25 -7.20 19.31
N LEU A 253 46.59 -6.87 18.06
CA LEU A 253 47.37 -7.68 17.10
C LEU A 253 48.69 -6.97 16.77
#